data_AF-A0A7J9NS96-F1
#
_entry.id   AF-A0A7J9NS96-F1
#
_cell.length_a   1.000
_cell.length_b   1.000
_cell.length_c   1.000
_cell.angle_alpha   90.00
_cell.angle_beta   90.00
_cell.angle_gamma   90.00
#
_symmetry.space_group_name_H-M   'P 1'
#
loop_
_entity.id
_entity.type
_entity.pdbx_description
1 polymer ?
#
loop_
_entity_poly.entity_id
_entity_poly.type
_entity_poly.pdbx_seq_one_letter_code
_entity_poly.pdbx_strand_id
1 'polypeptide(L)'
;MSREEMVLLVIFMAIVTYIPRMLPIVLFKDAKLPHFWRAFFSYIPYAALASLIFPGIIYSTGNIYSALFGAVISVILAYYRLNVIIVVFGGILGAYIAQMLI
;
A
#
# COMPACT_ATOMS: atom_id res chain seq x y z
N MET A 1 -9.10 -18.10 -25.31
CA MET A 1 -8.20 -16.98 -25.61
C MET A 1 -7.17 -17.45 -26.61
N SER A 2 -7.29 -16.98 -27.85
CA SER A 2 -6.29 -17.22 -28.90
C SER A 2 -5.01 -16.43 -28.60
N ARG A 3 -3.86 -16.86 -29.14
CA ARG A 3 -2.57 -16.16 -28.93
C ARG A 3 -2.62 -14.72 -29.44
N GLU A 4 -3.41 -14.47 -30.48
CA GLU A 4 -3.61 -13.16 -31.09
C GLU A 4 -4.33 -12.20 -30.13
N GLU A 5 -5.37 -12.70 -29.43
CA GLU A 5 -6.10 -11.94 -28.42
C GLU A 5 -5.19 -11.55 -27.24
N MET A 6 -4.28 -12.42 -26.81
CA MET A 6 -3.30 -12.10 -25.76
C MET A 6 -2.34 -10.98 -26.19
N VAL A 7 -1.82 -11.04 -27.41
CA VAL A 7 -0.90 -10.01 -27.91
C VAL A 7 -1.62 -8.67 -28.04
N LEU A 8 -2.85 -8.66 -28.56
CA LEU A 8 -3.68 -7.45 -28.61
C LEU A 8 -3.94 -6.90 -27.19
N LEU A 9 -4.28 -7.74 -26.23
CA LEU A 9 -4.51 -7.35 -24.83
C LEU A 9 -3.27 -6.69 -24.22
N VAL A 10 -2.08 -7.26 -24.43
CA VAL A 10 -0.83 -6.72 -23.90
C VAL A 10 -0.52 -5.35 -24.51
N ILE A 11 -0.70 -5.20 -25.84
CA ILE A 11 -0.47 -3.92 -26.52
C ILE A 11 -1.43 -2.84 -26.00
N PHE A 12 -2.73 -3.15 -25.92
CA PHE A 12 -3.71 -2.20 -25.41
C PHE A 12 -3.50 -1.87 -23.93
N MET A 13 -3.17 -2.86 -23.09
CA MET A 13 -2.84 -2.65 -21.68
C MET A 13 -1.61 -1.76 -21.53
N ALA A 14 -0.59 -1.96 -22.36
CA ALA A 14 0.61 -1.13 -22.36
C ALA A 14 0.28 0.32 -22.71
N ILE A 15 -0.51 0.56 -23.77
CA ILE A 15 -0.93 1.92 -24.17
C ILE A 15 -1.73 2.61 -23.04
N VAL A 16 -2.75 1.93 -22.51
CA VAL A 16 -3.64 2.48 -21.49
C VAL A 16 -2.93 2.68 -20.15
N THR A 17 -1.87 1.93 -19.85
CA THR A 17 -1.08 2.10 -18.61
C THR A 17 0.03 3.15 -18.78
N TYR A 18 0.66 3.21 -19.95
CA TYR A 18 1.78 4.10 -20.21
C TYR A 18 1.34 5.55 -20.34
N ILE A 19 0.23 5.82 -21.03
CA ILE A 19 -0.27 7.19 -21.24
C ILE A 19 -0.52 7.89 -19.89
N PRO A 20 -1.29 7.35 -18.93
CA PRO A 20 -1.52 8.01 -17.65
C PRO A 20 -0.29 8.07 -16.74
N ARG A 21 0.72 7.20 -16.93
CA ARG A 21 1.96 7.25 -16.14
C ARG A 21 2.94 8.29 -16.66
N MET A 22 3.06 8.43 -17.98
CA MET A 22 4.01 9.36 -18.60
C MET A 22 3.46 10.77 -18.72
N LEU A 23 2.16 10.91 -18.94
CA LEU A 23 1.52 12.20 -19.11
C LEU A 23 1.73 13.12 -17.89
N PRO A 24 1.60 12.67 -16.63
CA PRO A 24 1.94 13.48 -15.47
C PRO A 24 3.43 13.83 -15.41
N ILE A 25 4.30 12.88 -15.74
CA ILE A 25 5.76 13.08 -15.66
C ILE A 25 6.23 14.12 -16.67
N VAL A 26 5.67 14.11 -17.88
CA VAL A 26 6.06 15.01 -18.97
C VAL A 26 5.39 16.38 -18.84
N LEU A 27 4.10 16.44 -18.48
CA LEU A 27 3.37 17.71 -18.32
C LEU A 27 3.77 18.49 -17.07
N PHE A 28 4.04 17.80 -15.95
CA PHE A 28 4.37 18.46 -14.67
C PHE A 28 5.87 18.61 -14.42
N LYS A 29 6.74 18.25 -15.38
CA LYS A 29 8.20 18.32 -15.22
C LYS A 29 8.70 19.73 -14.86
N ASP A 30 8.10 20.76 -15.46
CA ASP A 30 8.46 22.17 -15.29
C ASP A 30 7.32 23.02 -14.71
N ALA A 31 6.23 22.38 -14.28
CA ALA A 31 5.12 23.07 -13.66
C ALA A 31 5.54 23.58 -12.27
N LYS A 32 5.73 24.89 -12.13
CA LYS A 32 5.87 25.57 -10.84
C LYS A 32 4.53 25.50 -10.09
N LEU A 33 4.20 24.32 -9.58
CA LEU A 33 3.08 24.15 -8.68
C LEU A 33 3.31 25.04 -7.45
N PRO A 34 2.34 25.87 -7.06
CA PRO A 34 2.39 26.60 -5.80
C PRO A 34 2.68 25.66 -4.64
N HIS A 35 3.34 26.17 -3.59
CA HIS A 35 3.77 25.36 -2.42
C HIS A 35 2.65 24.48 -1.85
N PHE A 36 1.41 24.99 -1.83
CA PHE A 36 0.21 24.26 -1.40
C PHE A 36 -0.05 22.98 -2.22
N TRP A 37 -0.07 23.07 -3.55
CA TRP A 37 -0.37 21.93 -4.42
C TRP A 37 0.76 20.90 -4.41
N ARG A 38 2.01 21.34 -4.35
CA ARG A 38 3.16 20.43 -4.21
C ARG A 38 3.09 19.63 -2.92
N ALA A 39 2.77 20.28 -1.80
CA ALA A 39 2.56 19.61 -0.52
C ALA A 39 1.37 18.64 -0.61
N PHE A 40 0.23 19.07 -1.15
CA PHE A 40 -0.95 18.23 -1.32
C PHE A 40 -0.65 16.96 -2.13
N PHE A 41 -0.07 17.08 -3.32
CA PHE A 41 0.28 15.93 -4.16
C PHE A 41 1.31 15.00 -3.51
N SER A 42 2.19 15.52 -2.65
CA SER A 42 3.15 14.69 -1.91
C SER A 42 2.50 13.83 -0.82
N TYR A 43 1.36 14.24 -0.27
CA TYR A 43 0.65 13.50 0.78
C TYR A 43 -0.36 12.48 0.23
N ILE A 44 -0.87 12.66 -1.00
CA ILE A 44 -1.83 11.73 -1.61
C ILE A 44 -1.35 10.27 -1.61
N PRO A 45 -0.11 9.93 -2.03
CA PRO A 45 0.34 8.54 -2.08
C PRO A 45 0.35 7.90 -0.69
N TYR A 46 0.83 8.62 0.33
CA TYR A 46 0.86 8.11 1.71
C TYR A 46 -0.55 7.93 2.28
N ALA A 47 -1.46 8.87 2.00
CA ALA A 47 -2.85 8.77 2.42
C ALA A 47 -3.57 7.59 1.74
N ALA A 48 -3.33 7.36 0.45
CA ALA A 48 -3.88 6.23 -0.30
C ALA A 48 -3.33 4.88 0.21
N LEU A 49 -2.03 4.79 0.47
CA LEU A 49 -1.45 3.57 1.07
C LEU A 49 -2.04 3.31 2.45
N ALA A 50 -2.13 4.34 3.30
CA ALA A 50 -2.73 4.21 4.62
C ALA A 50 -4.21 3.79 4.54
N SER A 51 -5.00 4.36 3.63
CA SER A 51 -6.42 4.01 3.49
C SER A 51 -6.65 2.59 2.97
N LEU A 52 -5.71 2.04 2.19
CA LEU A 52 -5.73 0.65 1.72
C LEU A 52 -5.26 -0.33 2.80
N ILE A 53 -4.20 0.02 3.52
CA ILE A 53 -3.56 -0.87 4.51
C ILE A 53 -4.37 -0.93 5.82
N PHE A 54 -4.89 0.20 6.30
CA PHE A 54 -5.61 0.31 7.57
C PHE A 54 -6.78 -0.68 7.71
N PRO A 55 -7.73 -0.78 6.75
CA PRO A 55 -8.78 -1.79 6.83
C PRO A 55 -8.22 -3.20 6.73
N GLY A 56 -7.18 -3.43 5.91
CA GLY A 56 -6.53 -4.73 5.78
C GLY A 56 -5.95 -5.24 7.09
N ILE A 57 -5.42 -4.36 7.94
CA ILE A 57 -4.89 -4.74 9.25
C ILE A 57 -6.03 -5.12 10.21
N ILE A 58 -7.11 -4.34 10.27
CA ILE A 58 -8.22 -4.55 11.22
C ILE A 58 -9.03 -5.82 10.90
N TYR A 59 -9.23 -6.13 9.62
CA TYR A 59 -10.00 -7.30 9.18
C TYR A 59 -9.11 -8.50 8.79
N SER A 60 -7.83 -8.49 9.16
CA SER A 60 -6.88 -9.55 8.81
C SER A 60 -7.15 -10.90 9.51
N THR A 61 -7.83 -10.88 10.67
CA THR A 61 -8.13 -12.06 11.47
C THR A 61 -9.63 -12.21 11.68
N GLY A 62 -10.07 -13.40 12.10
CA GLY A 62 -11.49 -13.66 12.39
C GLY A 62 -12.05 -12.83 13.57
N ASN A 63 -11.20 -12.12 14.32
CA ASN A 63 -11.59 -11.30 15.46
C ASN A 63 -10.79 -9.98 15.50
N ILE A 64 -11.50 -8.84 15.50
CA ILE A 64 -10.92 -7.49 15.54
C ILE A 64 -9.90 -7.30 16.67
N TYR A 65 -10.13 -7.90 17.85
CA TYR A 65 -9.23 -7.77 19.00
C TYR A 65 -7.87 -8.43 18.77
N SER A 66 -7.84 -9.59 18.09
CA SER A 66 -6.59 -10.28 17.73
C SER A 66 -5.82 -9.51 16.65
N ALA A 67 -6.52 -9.02 15.62
CA ALA A 67 -5.94 -8.17 14.58
C ALA A 67 -5.33 -6.88 15.17
N LEU A 68 -6.03 -6.23 16.10
CA LEU A 68 -5.55 -5.01 16.76
C LEU A 68 -4.29 -5.27 17.59
N PHE A 69 -4.20 -6.42 18.25
CA PHE A 69 -3.01 -6.79 19.02
C PHE A 69 -1.77 -6.95 18.14
N GLY A 70 -1.91 -7.68 17.02
CA GLY A 70 -0.85 -7.79 16.01
C GLY A 70 -0.48 -6.44 15.38
N ALA A 71 -1.45 -5.56 15.17
CA ALA A 71 -1.23 -4.21 14.69
C ALA A 71 -0.39 -3.38 15.65
N VAL A 72 -0.73 -3.38 16.95
CA VAL A 72 0.00 -2.64 17.99
C VAL A 72 1.44 -3.16 18.08
N ILE A 73 1.65 -4.47 18.07
CA ILE A 73 3.00 -5.06 18.05
C ILE A 73 3.79 -4.59 16.83
N SER A 74 3.17 -4.62 15.65
CA SER A 74 3.80 -4.14 14.41
C SER A 74 4.19 -2.66 14.48
N VAL A 75 3.31 -1.81 15.05
CA VAL A 75 3.58 -0.37 15.23
C VAL A 75 4.73 -0.14 16.20
N ILE A 76 4.76 -0.87 17.32
CA ILE A 76 5.84 -0.77 18.32
C ILE A 76 7.18 -1.18 17.68
N LEU A 77 7.23 -2.32 16.98
CA LEU A 77 8.45 -2.79 16.32
C LEU A 77 8.90 -1.83 15.20
N ALA A 78 7.96 -1.27 14.44
CA ALA A 78 8.26 -0.27 13.41
C ALA A 78 8.79 1.04 14.01
N TYR A 79 8.30 1.45 15.18
CA TYR A 79 8.77 2.65 15.87
C TYR A 79 10.26 2.56 16.24
N TYR A 80 10.73 1.36 16.63
CA TYR A 80 12.15 1.11 16.88
C TYR A 80 13.02 1.01 15.61
N ARG A 81 12.45 1.29 14.42
CA ARG A 81 13.13 1.20 13.11
C ARG A 81 13.81 -0.15 12.87
N LEU A 82 13.22 -1.23 13.38
CA LEU A 82 13.68 -2.59 13.12
C LEU A 82 13.49 -2.95 11.65
N ASN A 83 14.19 -3.99 11.20
CA ASN A 83 14.05 -4.51 9.85
C ASN A 83 12.57 -4.85 9.57
N VAL A 84 12.06 -4.43 8.40
CA VAL A 84 10.67 -4.69 7.95
C VAL A 84 10.30 -6.16 8.08
N ILE A 85 11.24 -7.07 7.81
CA ILE A 85 11.02 -8.51 7.98
C ILE A 85 10.66 -8.85 9.45
N ILE A 86 11.40 -8.29 10.42
CA ILE A 86 11.16 -8.52 11.85
C ILE A 86 9.81 -7.92 12.26
N VAL A 87 9.46 -6.75 11.73
CA VAL A 87 8.16 -6.10 12.00
C VAL A 87 7.01 -6.97 11.49
N VAL A 88 7.11 -7.49 10.26
CA VAL A 88 6.08 -8.35 9.66
C VAL A 88 5.95 -9.66 10.44
N PHE A 89 7.07 -10.33 10.74
CA PHE A 89 7.04 -11.57 11.52
C PHE A 89 6.49 -11.35 12.93
N GLY A 90 6.89 -10.28 13.62
CA GLY A 90 6.39 -9.95 14.94
C GLY A 90 4.89 -9.64 14.95
N GLY A 91 4.40 -8.94 13.92
CA GLY A 91 2.96 -8.69 13.72
C GLY A 91 2.15 -9.97 13.51
N ILE A 92 2.62 -10.86 12.62
CA ILE A 92 1.97 -12.14 12.33
C ILE A 92 1.96 -13.03 13.58
N LEU A 93 3.09 -13.17 14.26
CA LEU A 93 3.19 -13.96 15.51
C LEU A 93 2.30 -13.37 16.61
N GLY A 94 2.29 -12.04 16.74
CA GLY A 94 1.45 -11.33 17.69
C GLY A 94 -0.03 -11.56 17.44
N ALA A 95 -0.48 -11.41 16.20
CA ALA A 95 -1.87 -11.68 15.81
C ALA A 95 -2.23 -13.16 16.03
N TYR A 96 -1.35 -14.09 15.65
CA TYR A 96 -1.56 -15.53 15.80
C TYR A 96 -1.70 -15.96 17.26
N ILE A 97 -0.80 -15.50 18.14
CA ILE A 97 -0.89 -15.79 19.59
C ILE A 97 -2.16 -15.20 20.18
N ALA A 98 -2.51 -13.97 19.80
CA ALA A 98 -3.75 -13.34 20.27
C ALA A 98 -5.00 -14.07 19.76
N GLN A 99 -4.97 -14.63 18.55
CA GLN A 99 -6.06 -15.43 18.01
C GLN A 99 -6.19 -16.79 18.69
N MET A 100 -5.08 -17.37 19.17
CA MET A 100 -5.10 -18.65 19.87
C MET A 100 -5.65 -18.53 21.30
N LEU A 101 -5.52 -17.35 21.91
CA LEU A 101 -5.94 -17.09 23.29
C LEU A 101 -7.43 -16.68 23.41
N ILE A 102 -8.05 -16.29 22.29
CA ILE A 102 -9.43 -15.75 22.19
C ILE A 102 -10.28 -16.72 21.39
#